data_AF-A0A6J1DEN6-F1
#
_entry.id   AF-A0A6J1DEN6-F1
#
_cell.length_a   1.000
_cell.length_b   1.000
_cell.length_c   1.000
_cell.angle_alpha   90.00
_cell.angle_beta   90.00
_cell.angle_gamma   90.00
#
_symmetry.space_group_name_H-M   'P 1'
#
loop_
_entity.id
_entity.type
_entity.pdbx_description
1 polymer ?
#
loop_
_entity_poly.entity_id
_entity_poly.type
_entity_poly.pdbx_seq_one_letter_code
_entity_poly.pdbx_strand_id
1 'polypeptide(L)'
;MALANEMIGSSFLQKSSLVSSSKLFQSGSFEKQFRPIWVPGEKMKVVHLRKAVSGPVAAISEDLIKALPLAEKPVKFKVRAVVTIRNKNKEDLKETIFKHLDAFTDKIGQNVVLQLISTEIDPKTNAPKKSNEAVLKDWSKKTNVKAERVNYTAEFLLTSDFGEPGAITIVNKHQQEFFLETITLEQFASDPIHFPCNSWVQSRKDHPAKRIFFSNKPYLPGETPAGIKALREKELKDIRGDGKEERKLSDRVYDFDVYNDLGNPDKGIEFARPRLGGEKIPYPRRCRTGRAPTDTDITAESRVEKPLPMYVPRDEQFEESKQTTFSLGRLKAVLHNLIPSLKASIRSNKQDFHGFSDIDSLYSEGVLLKLGLQDELLKKLPLPRVVSESSQGLLRYNTPKILSKDKFAWLRDDEFGRQAIAGVNPVNIERLKVFPPVSNLDPDVYGPQESSLKEEHILGQLNGMTVQQALDEKKLFIVDYHDVYLPFIDRINALDGRKAYATRTIFFLTPLGTLKPIAIELSLPPTGPSSRSKRIVTPPADATSNWLWQLAKSHVCSNDAGVHQLVNHWLRTHASLEPFILAAHRQLSAMHPIFKLLDPHMRYTMEINALARQSLLSGDGVIES
;
A
#
# COMPACT_ATOMS: atom_id res chain seq x y z
N MET A 1 16.02 -2.19 -1.21
CA MET A 1 14.98 -3.22 -1.53
C MET A 1 15.24 -4.64 -0.98
N ALA A 2 16.10 -4.88 0.02
CA ALA A 2 16.29 -6.25 0.54
C ALA A 2 15.04 -6.83 1.26
N LEU A 3 14.23 -5.97 1.90
CA LEU A 3 13.00 -6.34 2.62
C LEU A 3 11.69 -6.08 1.83
N ALA A 4 11.76 -5.36 0.69
CA ALA A 4 10.58 -5.07 -0.12
C ALA A 4 10.11 -6.30 -0.92
N ASN A 5 11.06 -7.06 -1.47
CA ASN A 5 10.78 -8.16 -2.39
C ASN A 5 10.23 -9.44 -1.70
N GLU A 6 10.23 -9.53 -0.37
CA GLU A 6 9.51 -10.59 0.36
C GLU A 6 8.01 -10.26 0.56
N MET A 7 7.53 -9.07 0.16
CA MET A 7 6.15 -8.62 0.43
C MET A 7 5.19 -8.57 -0.77
N ILE A 8 5.68 -8.71 -2.01
CA ILE A 8 4.87 -8.71 -3.24
C ILE A 8 4.74 -10.14 -3.78
N GLY A 9 3.59 -10.78 -3.51
CA GLY A 9 3.27 -12.11 -4.02
C GLY A 9 2.70 -12.06 -5.43
N SER A 10 3.55 -11.89 -6.45
CA SER A 10 3.13 -11.92 -7.86
C SER A 10 3.21 -13.35 -8.44
N SER A 11 2.06 -14.00 -8.65
CA SER A 11 1.96 -15.35 -9.22
C SER A 11 2.13 -15.37 -10.74
N PHE A 12 3.36 -15.18 -11.22
CA PHE A 12 3.68 -15.39 -12.64
C PHE A 12 4.01 -16.86 -12.94
N LEU A 13 3.06 -17.55 -13.58
CA LEU A 13 3.25 -18.91 -14.10
C LEU A 13 4.18 -18.87 -15.33
N GLN A 14 5.48 -19.06 -15.12
CA GLN A 14 6.44 -19.16 -16.21
C GLN A 14 6.41 -20.58 -16.83
N LYS A 15 5.76 -20.73 -17.98
CA LYS A 15 6.02 -21.86 -18.89
C LYS A 15 7.17 -21.50 -19.82
N SER A 16 8.15 -22.38 -19.92
CA SER A 16 9.30 -22.26 -20.82
C SER A 16 9.09 -23.07 -22.10
N SER A 17 9.64 -22.57 -23.21
CA SER A 17 10.08 -23.38 -24.34
C SER A 17 11.36 -22.76 -24.91
N LEU A 18 12.33 -23.62 -25.21
CA LEU A 18 13.65 -23.27 -25.74
C LEU A 18 13.63 -23.34 -27.27
N VAL A 19 14.23 -22.37 -27.96
CA VAL A 19 15.11 -22.58 -29.13
C VAL A 19 16.17 -21.47 -29.12
N SER A 20 17.40 -21.79 -29.54
CA SER A 20 18.48 -20.83 -29.80
C SER A 20 18.84 -20.82 -31.28
N SER A 21 19.07 -19.64 -31.86
CA SER A 21 19.84 -19.43 -33.09
C SER A 21 20.50 -18.03 -33.06
N SER A 22 21.40 -17.73 -34.00
CA SER A 22 22.40 -16.66 -33.81
C SER A 22 22.76 -15.87 -35.06
N LYS A 23 23.43 -14.72 -34.82
CA LYS A 23 24.19 -13.82 -35.73
C LYS A 23 23.45 -12.64 -36.37
N LEU A 24 24.10 -11.46 -36.23
CA LEU A 24 24.36 -10.39 -37.22
C LEU A 24 23.19 -9.97 -38.15
N PHE A 25 22.81 -8.69 -38.26
CA PHE A 25 23.71 -7.57 -38.58
C PHE A 25 23.11 -6.16 -38.26
N GLN A 26 23.99 -5.16 -38.32
CA GLN A 26 23.77 -3.75 -38.69
C GLN A 26 22.98 -2.78 -37.77
N SER A 27 23.58 -1.60 -37.67
CA SER A 27 23.09 -0.35 -37.08
C SER A 27 21.97 0.31 -37.91
N GLY A 28 20.96 0.87 -37.24
CA GLY A 28 19.98 1.76 -37.85
C GLY A 28 19.38 2.72 -36.83
N SER A 29 19.88 3.96 -36.80
CA SER A 29 19.35 5.03 -35.94
C SER A 29 18.03 5.58 -36.48
N PHE A 30 16.96 5.49 -35.70
CA PHE A 30 15.69 6.16 -36.01
C PHE A 30 15.12 6.87 -34.78
N GLU A 31 15.34 8.17 -34.70
CA GLU A 31 14.47 9.04 -33.91
C GLU A 31 13.07 9.07 -34.55
N LYS A 32 12.02 9.07 -33.73
CA LYS A 32 10.66 9.40 -34.17
C LYS A 32 10.01 10.36 -33.20
N GLN A 33 10.18 11.65 -33.49
CA GLN A 33 9.36 12.70 -32.88
C GLN A 33 7.91 12.53 -33.37
N PHE A 34 6.95 12.42 -32.45
CA PHE A 34 5.53 12.54 -32.77
C PHE A 34 5.08 14.00 -32.62
N ARG A 35 4.51 14.57 -33.69
CA ARG A 35 3.69 15.80 -33.63
C ARG A 35 2.27 15.46 -34.10
N PRO A 36 1.22 15.94 -33.42
CA PRO A 36 -0.16 15.75 -33.87
C PRO A 36 -0.49 16.70 -35.03
N ILE A 37 -1.39 16.27 -35.92
CA ILE A 37 -1.98 17.09 -36.98
C ILE A 37 -3.46 17.33 -36.65
N TRP A 38 -3.91 18.57 -36.77
CA TRP A 38 -5.32 18.98 -36.66
C TRP A 38 -5.99 18.96 -38.04
N VAL A 39 -7.29 18.65 -38.06
CA VAL A 39 -8.17 18.79 -39.24
C VAL A 39 -9.48 19.43 -38.78
N PRO A 40 -9.95 20.53 -39.41
CA PRO A 40 -11.19 21.20 -39.04
C PRO A 40 -12.43 20.48 -39.61
N GLY A 41 -13.59 20.70 -39.01
CA GLY A 41 -14.88 20.15 -39.47
C GLY A 41 -15.89 21.24 -39.83
N GLU A 42 -16.76 20.94 -40.80
CA GLU A 42 -17.84 21.83 -41.24
C GLU A 42 -19.24 21.36 -40.82
N LYS A 43 -20.23 22.23 -40.98
CA LYS A 43 -21.60 22.10 -40.46
C LYS A 43 -22.59 21.95 -41.60
N MET A 44 -23.74 21.32 -41.34
CA MET A 44 -24.93 21.51 -42.17
C MET A 44 -26.19 21.72 -41.33
N LYS A 45 -27.15 22.49 -41.86
CA LYS A 45 -28.43 22.82 -41.24
C LYS A 45 -29.61 22.34 -42.13
N VAL A 46 -30.75 22.15 -41.48
CA VAL A 46 -32.05 21.69 -42.03
C VAL A 46 -32.79 22.85 -42.73
N VAL A 47 -33.62 22.57 -43.77
CA VAL A 47 -34.96 23.21 -43.97
C VAL A 47 -35.87 22.54 -45.06
N HIS A 48 -37.11 22.28 -44.63
CA HIS A 48 -38.45 22.02 -45.23
C HIS A 48 -38.84 21.86 -46.75
N LEU A 49 -39.47 20.69 -47.06
CA LEU A 49 -40.94 20.42 -47.29
C LEU A 49 -41.77 20.81 -48.58
N ARG A 50 -42.70 19.89 -48.96
CA ARG A 50 -43.90 19.94 -49.89
C ARG A 50 -43.59 19.78 -51.41
N LYS A 51 -44.43 19.20 -52.31
CA LYS A 51 -45.78 18.52 -52.41
C LYS A 51 -45.81 17.74 -53.78
N ALA A 52 -46.84 17.02 -54.30
CA ALA A 52 -47.81 15.96 -53.86
C ALA A 52 -48.73 15.54 -55.07
N VAL A 53 -49.64 14.53 -54.93
CA VAL A 53 -50.75 14.10 -55.87
C VAL A 53 -50.29 13.20 -57.08
N SER A 54 -51.02 12.17 -57.60
CA SER A 54 -52.42 11.66 -57.50
C SER A 54 -52.57 10.10 -57.35
N GLY A 55 -53.79 9.60 -57.10
CA GLY A 55 -54.19 8.15 -57.06
C GLY A 55 -54.59 7.53 -58.42
N PRO A 56 -55.47 6.49 -58.54
CA PRO A 56 -56.60 6.10 -57.66
C PRO A 56 -56.59 4.62 -57.12
N VAL A 57 -57.08 4.33 -55.90
CA VAL A 57 -58.45 3.93 -55.44
C VAL A 57 -58.97 2.54 -55.88
N ALA A 58 -59.17 1.67 -54.88
CA ALA A 58 -60.26 0.68 -54.76
C ALA A 58 -60.63 0.58 -53.25
N ALA A 59 -61.87 0.22 -52.91
CA ALA A 59 -62.40 0.32 -51.53
C ALA A 59 -63.08 -0.97 -51.04
N ILE A 60 -63.22 -1.10 -49.71
CA ILE A 60 -64.23 -1.93 -49.00
C ILE A 60 -64.39 -1.41 -47.55
N SER A 61 -65.50 -1.79 -46.90
CA SER A 61 -66.09 -1.24 -45.67
C SER A 61 -65.29 -1.42 -44.36
N GLU A 62 -65.77 -0.71 -43.33
CA GLU A 62 -65.33 -0.70 -41.93
C GLU A 62 -65.61 -2.01 -41.13
N ASP A 63 -65.21 -1.98 -39.85
CA ASP A 63 -65.48 -2.92 -38.76
C ASP A 63 -64.84 -4.32 -38.78
N LEU A 64 -63.65 -4.42 -38.17
CA LEU A 64 -63.24 -5.64 -37.48
C LEU A 64 -62.45 -5.36 -36.17
N ILE A 65 -63.19 -5.40 -35.05
CA ILE A 65 -62.79 -5.86 -33.70
C ILE A 65 -61.49 -5.30 -33.08
N LYS A 66 -61.63 -4.76 -31.86
CA LYS A 66 -60.52 -4.40 -30.94
C LYS A 66 -59.51 -5.55 -30.74
N ALA A 67 -58.35 -5.47 -31.37
CA ALA A 67 -57.13 -6.12 -30.92
C ALA A 67 -56.28 -5.13 -30.10
N LEU A 68 -56.53 -5.06 -28.78
CA LEU A 68 -55.46 -4.65 -27.86
C LEU A 68 -54.30 -5.63 -28.04
N PRO A 69 -53.02 -5.19 -28.00
CA PRO A 69 -51.92 -6.13 -27.86
C PRO A 69 -52.17 -6.91 -26.57
N LEU A 70 -52.40 -8.22 -26.67
CA LEU A 70 -52.37 -9.06 -25.47
C LEU A 70 -50.95 -8.97 -24.94
N ALA A 71 -50.78 -8.36 -23.77
CA ALA A 71 -49.53 -8.42 -23.04
C ALA A 71 -49.25 -9.90 -22.74
N GLU A 72 -48.32 -10.50 -23.50
CA GLU A 72 -47.92 -11.89 -23.31
C GLU A 72 -47.54 -12.09 -21.85
N LYS A 73 -48.17 -13.08 -21.20
CA LYS A 73 -47.96 -13.34 -19.77
C LYS A 73 -46.48 -13.72 -19.59
N PRO A 74 -45.67 -12.92 -18.88
CA PRO A 74 -44.23 -13.06 -18.94
C PRO A 74 -43.79 -14.42 -18.40
N VAL A 75 -43.04 -15.15 -19.22
CA VAL A 75 -42.73 -16.56 -19.01
C VAL A 75 -41.80 -16.70 -17.82
N LYS A 76 -42.11 -17.62 -16.90
CA LYS A 76 -41.28 -17.87 -15.71
C LYS A 76 -40.17 -18.87 -16.04
N PHE A 77 -38.93 -18.49 -15.77
CA PHE A 77 -37.75 -19.33 -15.95
C PHE A 77 -36.89 -19.38 -14.66
N LYS A 78 -36.14 -20.47 -14.51
CA LYS A 78 -35.22 -20.65 -13.38
C LYS A 78 -33.83 -20.16 -13.74
N VAL A 79 -33.17 -19.49 -12.80
CA VAL A 79 -31.77 -19.06 -12.92
C VAL A 79 -30.98 -19.61 -11.74
N ARG A 80 -29.98 -20.44 -12.04
CA ARG A 80 -28.99 -20.91 -11.06
C ARG A 80 -27.91 -19.86 -10.83
N ALA A 81 -27.74 -19.47 -9.56
CA ALA A 81 -26.57 -18.74 -9.10
C ALA A 81 -25.60 -19.71 -8.42
N VAL A 82 -24.32 -19.63 -8.78
CA VAL A 82 -23.21 -20.24 -8.04
C VAL A 82 -22.52 -19.17 -7.22
N VAL A 83 -22.33 -19.44 -5.94
CA VAL A 83 -21.81 -18.51 -4.93
C VAL A 83 -20.52 -19.09 -4.36
N THR A 84 -19.39 -18.44 -4.65
CA THR A 84 -18.05 -18.90 -4.24
C THR A 84 -17.63 -18.20 -2.95
N ILE A 85 -17.45 -18.98 -1.89
CA ILE A 85 -17.02 -18.49 -0.57
C ILE A 85 -15.64 -19.04 -0.26
N ARG A 86 -14.75 -18.18 0.24
CA ARG A 86 -13.41 -18.56 0.66
C ARG A 86 -13.38 -18.86 2.17
N ASN A 87 -12.86 -20.02 2.54
CA ASN A 87 -12.62 -20.40 3.93
C ASN A 87 -11.37 -19.69 4.50
N LYS A 88 -11.32 -19.56 5.83
CA LYS A 88 -10.08 -19.27 6.57
C LYS A 88 -9.14 -20.49 6.51
N ASN A 89 -7.82 -20.28 6.58
CA ASN A 89 -6.84 -21.37 6.50
C ASN A 89 -6.60 -22.01 7.87
N LYS A 90 -6.76 -21.24 8.94
CA LYS A 90 -6.88 -21.72 10.32
C LYS A 90 -8.29 -21.42 10.83
N GLU A 91 -8.91 -22.39 11.49
CA GLU A 91 -10.10 -22.16 12.32
C GLU A 91 -9.64 -22.10 13.78
N ASP A 92 -10.11 -21.10 14.52
CA ASP A 92 -10.05 -21.15 15.99
C ASP A 92 -11.19 -22.03 16.53
N LEU A 93 -11.02 -22.58 17.73
CA LEU A 93 -11.99 -23.46 18.39
C LEU A 93 -13.35 -22.77 18.56
N LYS A 94 -13.37 -21.43 18.77
CA LYS A 94 -14.59 -20.61 18.71
C LYS A 94 -15.25 -20.61 17.33
N GLU A 95 -14.47 -20.45 16.27
CA GLU A 95 -14.99 -20.42 14.90
C GLU A 95 -15.58 -21.78 14.50
N THR A 96 -14.93 -22.88 14.87
CA THR A 96 -15.48 -24.23 14.64
C THR A 96 -16.80 -24.42 15.40
N ILE A 97 -16.92 -23.95 16.65
CA ILE A 97 -18.20 -23.96 17.40
C ILE A 97 -19.27 -23.14 16.65
N PHE A 98 -18.95 -21.92 16.22
CA PHE A 98 -19.92 -21.08 15.50
C PHE A 98 -20.31 -21.66 14.14
N LYS A 99 -19.38 -22.27 13.37
CA LYS A 99 -19.70 -22.98 12.13
C LYS A 99 -20.72 -24.11 12.35
N HIS A 100 -20.62 -24.84 13.47
CA HIS A 100 -21.59 -25.87 13.83
C HIS A 100 -22.94 -25.28 14.24
N LEU A 101 -22.96 -24.16 14.98
CA LEU A 101 -24.19 -23.43 15.29
C LEU A 101 -24.88 -22.90 14.02
N ASP A 102 -24.12 -22.33 13.08
CA ASP A 102 -24.63 -21.80 11.81
C ASP A 102 -25.16 -22.92 10.91
N ALA A 103 -24.48 -24.07 10.85
CA ALA A 103 -24.98 -25.27 10.18
C ALA A 103 -26.20 -25.91 10.87
N PHE A 104 -26.47 -25.57 12.14
CA PHE A 104 -27.69 -25.97 12.84
C PHE A 104 -28.84 -24.99 12.57
N THR A 105 -28.62 -23.68 12.72
CA THR A 105 -29.64 -22.64 12.53
C THR A 105 -30.03 -22.43 11.06
N ASP A 106 -29.17 -22.78 10.11
CA ASP A 106 -29.49 -22.89 8.68
C ASP A 106 -30.63 -23.90 8.41
N LYS A 107 -30.72 -24.98 9.20
CA LYS A 107 -31.83 -25.95 9.12
C LYS A 107 -33.14 -25.42 9.73
N ILE A 108 -33.10 -24.25 10.38
CA ILE A 108 -34.19 -23.62 11.15
C ILE A 108 -34.52 -22.22 10.57
N GLY A 109 -34.06 -21.90 9.37
CA GLY A 109 -34.44 -20.68 8.64
C GLY A 109 -33.52 -19.46 8.80
N GLN A 110 -32.41 -19.57 9.55
CA GLN A 110 -31.36 -18.54 9.61
C GLN A 110 -30.31 -18.76 8.50
N ASN A 111 -30.75 -18.72 7.25
CA ASN A 111 -29.90 -18.94 6.07
C ASN A 111 -29.35 -17.64 5.48
N VAL A 112 -28.31 -17.73 4.64
CA VAL A 112 -27.94 -16.64 3.72
C VAL A 112 -29.03 -16.46 2.68
N VAL A 113 -29.50 -15.22 2.54
CA VAL A 113 -30.57 -14.83 1.60
C VAL A 113 -30.02 -13.87 0.55
N LEU A 114 -30.37 -14.11 -0.71
CA LEU A 114 -29.97 -13.32 -1.86
C LEU A 114 -31.21 -12.80 -2.62
N GLN A 115 -31.09 -11.60 -3.22
CA GLN A 115 -32.15 -11.01 -4.05
C GLN A 115 -31.53 -10.24 -5.22
N LEU A 116 -31.88 -10.62 -6.45
CA LEU A 116 -31.45 -9.95 -7.68
C LEU A 116 -32.25 -8.65 -7.90
N ILE A 117 -31.58 -7.65 -8.46
CA ILE A 117 -32.16 -6.36 -8.84
C ILE A 117 -31.75 -6.04 -10.28
N SER A 118 -32.74 -5.70 -11.10
CA SER A 118 -32.57 -5.42 -12.52
C SER A 118 -31.90 -4.06 -12.78
N THR A 119 -31.28 -3.94 -13.94
CA THR A 119 -30.93 -2.66 -14.57
C THR A 119 -32.18 -1.82 -14.92
N GLU A 120 -33.34 -2.47 -15.04
CA GLU A 120 -34.62 -1.86 -15.40
C GLU A 120 -35.49 -1.46 -14.20
N ILE A 121 -36.35 -0.47 -14.45
CA ILE A 121 -37.45 -0.03 -13.57
C ILE A 121 -38.75 -0.70 -14.00
N ASP A 122 -39.60 -1.09 -13.05
CA ASP A 122 -40.99 -1.47 -13.30
C ASP A 122 -41.83 -0.21 -13.61
N PRO A 123 -42.44 -0.10 -14.81
CA PRO A 123 -43.27 1.04 -15.18
C PRO A 123 -44.48 1.28 -14.27
N LYS A 124 -44.94 0.29 -13.50
CA LYS A 124 -46.11 0.38 -12.62
C LYS A 124 -45.78 0.99 -11.25
N THR A 125 -44.65 0.61 -10.67
CA THR A 125 -44.20 1.08 -9.34
C THR A 125 -43.16 2.19 -9.39
N ASN A 126 -42.60 2.49 -10.58
CA ASN A 126 -41.45 3.37 -10.78
C ASN A 126 -40.25 3.02 -9.88
N ALA A 127 -40.12 1.73 -9.52
CA ALA A 127 -39.07 1.18 -8.68
C ALA A 127 -38.26 0.12 -9.45
N PRO A 128 -37.01 -0.18 -9.03
CA PRO A 128 -36.22 -1.25 -9.64
C PRO A 128 -36.95 -2.60 -9.60
N LYS A 129 -36.92 -3.37 -10.70
CA LYS A 129 -37.45 -4.74 -10.72
C LYS A 129 -36.60 -5.62 -9.79
N LYS A 130 -37.22 -6.39 -8.90
CA LYS A 130 -36.55 -7.24 -7.88
C LYS A 130 -37.06 -8.67 -7.97
N SER A 131 -36.16 -9.64 -7.81
CA SER A 131 -36.57 -11.04 -7.70
C SER A 131 -37.28 -11.29 -6.36
N ASN A 132 -37.96 -12.43 -6.25
CA ASN A 132 -38.21 -13.02 -4.94
C ASN A 132 -36.86 -13.31 -4.23
N GLU A 133 -36.88 -13.37 -2.91
CA GLU A 133 -35.71 -13.77 -2.13
C GLU A 133 -35.39 -15.25 -2.37
N ALA A 134 -34.13 -15.56 -2.69
CA ALA A 134 -33.61 -16.91 -2.85
C ALA A 134 -32.73 -17.27 -1.65
N VAL A 135 -32.88 -18.51 -1.17
CA VAL A 135 -32.09 -19.06 -0.06
C VAL A 135 -30.89 -19.83 -0.61
N LEU A 136 -29.72 -19.63 0.00
CA LEU A 136 -28.50 -20.37 -0.32
C LEU A 136 -28.62 -21.83 0.16
N LYS A 137 -28.44 -22.79 -0.75
CA LYS A 137 -28.64 -24.23 -0.49
C LYS A 137 -27.37 -24.93 0.00
N ASP A 138 -27.58 -26.01 0.74
CA ASP A 138 -26.58 -26.98 1.19
C ASP A 138 -25.47 -26.45 2.13
N TRP A 139 -25.68 -25.31 2.81
CA TRP A 139 -24.73 -24.77 3.80
C TRP A 139 -24.38 -25.81 4.85
N SER A 140 -25.39 -26.31 5.55
CA SER A 140 -25.27 -27.33 6.60
C SER A 140 -24.80 -28.72 6.15
N LYS A 141 -24.61 -28.96 4.83
CA LYS A 141 -24.00 -30.18 4.28
C LYS A 141 -22.52 -29.99 3.94
N LYS A 142 -22.08 -28.74 3.71
CA LYS A 142 -20.73 -28.41 3.23
C LYS A 142 -19.82 -27.82 4.33
N THR A 143 -20.33 -27.64 5.54
CA THR A 143 -19.59 -27.10 6.70
C THR A 143 -18.24 -27.76 6.94
N ASN A 144 -18.14 -29.07 6.69
CA ASN A 144 -16.94 -29.88 6.94
C ASN A 144 -16.02 -30.01 5.70
N VAL A 145 -16.29 -29.28 4.61
CA VAL A 145 -15.50 -29.34 3.38
C VAL A 145 -14.18 -28.58 3.56
N LYS A 146 -13.08 -29.33 3.73
CA LYS A 146 -11.71 -28.80 3.85
C LYS A 146 -11.14 -28.36 2.49
N ALA A 147 -11.75 -27.34 1.89
CA ALA A 147 -11.28 -26.66 0.68
C ALA A 147 -11.15 -25.16 0.92
N GLU A 148 -10.16 -24.51 0.28
CA GLU A 148 -9.97 -23.05 0.33
C GLU A 148 -11.21 -22.30 -0.20
N ARG A 149 -11.84 -22.85 -1.25
CA ARG A 149 -13.05 -22.32 -1.90
C ARG A 149 -14.17 -23.35 -1.84
N VAL A 150 -15.37 -22.92 -1.47
CA VAL A 150 -16.57 -23.76 -1.44
C VAL A 150 -17.68 -23.10 -2.25
N ASN A 151 -18.22 -23.85 -3.21
CA ASN A 151 -19.27 -23.39 -4.11
C ASN A 151 -20.65 -23.79 -3.57
N TYR A 152 -21.48 -22.79 -3.31
CA TYR A 152 -22.88 -22.91 -2.92
C TYR A 152 -23.81 -22.55 -4.09
N THR A 153 -25.09 -22.89 -3.98
CA THR A 153 -26.07 -22.65 -5.05
C THR A 153 -27.33 -21.96 -4.52
N ALA A 154 -27.86 -21.03 -5.29
CA ALA A 154 -29.19 -20.47 -5.10
C ALA A 154 -29.98 -20.55 -6.42
N GLU A 155 -31.31 -20.61 -6.33
CA GLU A 155 -32.21 -20.65 -7.49
C GLU A 155 -33.17 -19.48 -7.43
N PHE A 156 -33.15 -18.65 -8.47
CA PHE A 156 -34.12 -17.58 -8.67
C PHE A 156 -35.19 -18.03 -9.66
N LEU A 157 -36.44 -17.64 -9.41
CA LEU A 157 -37.52 -17.74 -10.38
C LEU A 157 -37.77 -16.33 -10.92
N LEU A 158 -37.35 -16.09 -12.17
CA LEU A 158 -37.50 -14.81 -12.85
C LEU A 158 -38.61 -14.90 -13.90
N THR A 159 -39.10 -13.75 -14.35
CA THR A 159 -40.05 -13.60 -15.45
C THR A 159 -39.35 -13.01 -16.67
N SER A 160 -39.82 -13.29 -17.88
CA SER A 160 -39.19 -12.83 -19.13
C SER A 160 -39.12 -11.29 -19.27
N ASP A 161 -39.94 -10.56 -18.51
CA ASP A 161 -39.93 -9.10 -18.40
C ASP A 161 -39.02 -8.57 -17.27
N PHE A 162 -38.18 -9.39 -16.65
CA PHE A 162 -37.31 -8.96 -15.54
C PHE A 162 -36.20 -7.99 -15.96
N GLY A 163 -35.71 -8.06 -17.20
CA GLY A 163 -34.53 -7.34 -17.66
C GLY A 163 -33.22 -7.97 -17.16
N GLU A 164 -32.08 -7.29 -17.37
CA GLU A 164 -30.76 -7.79 -16.97
C GLU A 164 -30.47 -7.58 -15.46
N PRO A 165 -30.05 -8.61 -14.70
CA PRO A 165 -29.56 -8.45 -13.33
C PRO A 165 -28.31 -7.55 -13.23
N GLY A 166 -28.50 -6.29 -12.83
CA GLY A 166 -27.40 -5.32 -12.63
C GLY A 166 -26.78 -5.35 -11.24
N ALA A 167 -27.54 -5.78 -10.23
CA ALA A 167 -27.07 -5.91 -8.84
C ALA A 167 -27.67 -7.14 -8.15
N ILE A 168 -26.98 -7.63 -7.12
CA ILE A 168 -27.46 -8.64 -6.19
C ILE A 168 -27.30 -8.11 -4.76
N THR A 169 -28.31 -8.34 -3.93
CA THR A 169 -28.28 -7.95 -2.51
C THR A 169 -28.29 -9.18 -1.62
N ILE A 170 -27.57 -9.12 -0.51
CA ILE A 170 -27.32 -10.26 0.38
C ILE A 170 -27.62 -9.89 1.83
N VAL A 171 -28.25 -10.83 2.54
CA VAL A 171 -28.43 -10.80 4.00
C VAL A 171 -27.87 -12.10 4.57
N ASN A 172 -26.81 -11.98 5.37
CA ASN A 172 -26.27 -13.08 6.15
C ASN A 172 -27.03 -13.18 7.49
N LYS A 173 -27.79 -14.26 7.71
CA LYS A 173 -28.51 -14.51 8.97
C LYS A 173 -27.72 -15.39 9.96
N HIS A 174 -26.55 -15.90 9.57
CA HIS A 174 -25.65 -16.68 10.42
C HIS A 174 -24.99 -15.80 11.49
N GLN A 175 -24.35 -16.43 12.48
CA GLN A 175 -23.60 -15.76 13.54
C GLN A 175 -22.25 -15.23 13.04
N GLN A 176 -21.59 -15.94 12.12
CA GLN A 176 -20.28 -15.54 11.59
C GLN A 176 -20.38 -14.75 10.28
N GLU A 177 -19.39 -13.88 10.07
CA GLU A 177 -19.07 -13.37 8.74
C GLU A 177 -18.36 -14.43 7.88
N PHE A 178 -18.49 -14.31 6.56
CA PHE A 178 -17.77 -15.13 5.59
C PHE A 178 -17.20 -14.29 4.45
N PHE A 179 -16.10 -14.70 3.84
CA PHE A 179 -15.52 -14.01 2.69
C PHE A 179 -16.18 -14.49 1.39
N LEU A 180 -16.97 -13.61 0.78
CA LEU A 180 -17.61 -13.85 -0.51
C LEU A 180 -16.67 -13.43 -1.63
N GLU A 181 -16.22 -14.38 -2.45
CA GLU A 181 -15.26 -14.14 -3.53
C GLU A 181 -16.00 -13.70 -4.81
N THR A 182 -16.95 -14.52 -5.30
CA THR A 182 -17.75 -14.23 -6.50
C THR A 182 -19.16 -14.80 -6.43
N ILE A 183 -20.06 -14.23 -7.24
CA ILE A 183 -21.32 -14.88 -7.63
C ILE A 183 -21.44 -14.90 -9.15
N THR A 184 -21.86 -16.03 -9.72
CA THR A 184 -22.06 -16.21 -11.17
C THR A 184 -23.46 -16.74 -11.45
N LEU A 185 -24.18 -16.13 -12.39
CA LEU A 185 -25.46 -16.62 -12.89
C LEU A 185 -25.21 -17.47 -14.15
N GLU A 186 -25.25 -18.79 -14.01
CA GLU A 186 -24.90 -19.74 -15.09
C GLU A 186 -26.02 -19.95 -16.13
N GLN A 187 -27.23 -19.50 -15.83
CA GLN A 187 -28.46 -19.81 -16.58
C GLN A 187 -29.26 -18.54 -16.85
N PHE A 188 -28.59 -17.47 -17.26
CA PHE A 188 -29.21 -16.20 -17.64
C PHE A 188 -28.77 -15.81 -19.05
N ALA A 189 -29.69 -15.88 -20.02
CA ALA A 189 -29.40 -15.72 -21.45
C ALA A 189 -28.23 -16.64 -21.91
N SER A 190 -27.49 -16.23 -22.95
CA SER A 190 -26.40 -17.02 -23.55
C SER A 190 -25.09 -16.98 -22.77
N ASP A 191 -24.83 -15.90 -22.01
CA ASP A 191 -23.55 -15.60 -21.39
C ASP A 191 -23.69 -15.42 -19.86
N PRO A 192 -22.85 -16.04 -19.02
CA PRO A 192 -22.96 -15.91 -17.58
C PRO A 192 -22.73 -14.48 -17.06
N ILE A 193 -23.61 -14.02 -16.16
CA ILE A 193 -23.43 -12.73 -15.47
C ILE A 193 -22.59 -12.94 -14.20
N HIS A 194 -21.48 -12.20 -14.09
CA HIS A 194 -20.56 -12.27 -12.95
C HIS A 194 -20.66 -11.05 -12.03
N PHE A 195 -20.65 -11.31 -10.73
CA PHE A 195 -20.60 -10.33 -9.64
C PHE A 195 -19.29 -10.53 -8.87
N PRO A 196 -18.24 -9.75 -9.13
CA PRO A 196 -17.00 -9.80 -8.36
C PRO A 196 -17.26 -9.18 -6.99
N CYS A 197 -17.11 -9.97 -5.92
CA CYS A 197 -17.55 -9.58 -4.58
C CYS A 197 -16.38 -9.24 -3.66
N ASN A 198 -15.38 -10.14 -3.58
CA ASN A 198 -14.13 -10.03 -2.82
C ASN A 198 -14.27 -9.31 -1.45
N SER A 199 -15.28 -9.67 -0.66
CA SER A 199 -15.64 -8.93 0.56
C SER A 199 -16.18 -9.83 1.67
N TRP A 200 -15.90 -9.45 2.92
CA TRP A 200 -16.49 -10.07 4.10
C TRP A 200 -17.96 -9.66 4.23
N VAL A 201 -18.86 -10.64 4.36
CA VAL A 201 -20.30 -10.42 4.56
C VAL A 201 -20.64 -10.62 6.04
N GLN A 202 -20.69 -9.49 6.77
CA GLN A 202 -21.01 -9.38 8.20
C GLN A 202 -22.33 -10.09 8.55
N SER A 203 -22.47 -10.57 9.79
CA SER A 203 -23.77 -11.03 10.30
C SER A 203 -24.78 -9.88 10.30
N ARG A 204 -26.07 -10.18 10.11
CA ARG A 204 -27.18 -9.22 10.29
C ARG A 204 -27.20 -8.59 11.70
N LYS A 205 -26.55 -9.21 12.70
CA LYS A 205 -26.36 -8.62 14.03
C LYS A 205 -25.46 -7.38 13.99
N ASP A 206 -24.36 -7.46 13.25
CA ASP A 206 -23.36 -6.38 13.16
C ASP A 206 -23.71 -5.37 12.05
N HIS A 207 -24.30 -5.86 10.96
CA HIS A 207 -24.73 -5.07 9.82
C HIS A 207 -26.19 -5.40 9.42
N PRO A 208 -27.20 -4.73 9.99
CA PRO A 208 -28.61 -5.06 9.75
C PRO A 208 -29.13 -4.81 8.32
N ALA A 209 -28.41 -4.04 7.52
CA ALA A 209 -28.78 -3.68 6.15
C ALA A 209 -28.42 -4.78 5.13
N LYS A 210 -29.09 -4.78 3.96
CA LYS A 210 -28.68 -5.64 2.84
C LYS A 210 -27.37 -5.13 2.25
N ARG A 211 -26.35 -5.99 2.20
CA ARG A 211 -25.10 -5.74 1.45
C ARG A 211 -25.40 -5.73 -0.06
N ILE A 212 -24.75 -4.85 -0.81
CA ILE A 212 -24.97 -4.67 -2.25
C ILE A 212 -23.72 -5.10 -3.01
N PHE A 213 -23.90 -5.89 -4.09
CA PHE A 213 -22.87 -6.24 -5.05
C PHE A 213 -23.37 -5.97 -6.47
N PHE A 214 -22.53 -5.38 -7.31
CA PHE A 214 -22.86 -5.04 -8.70
C PHE A 214 -22.24 -6.05 -9.67
N SER A 215 -22.78 -6.13 -10.89
CA SER A 215 -22.17 -6.96 -11.93
C SER A 215 -20.78 -6.41 -12.33
N ASN A 216 -20.00 -7.22 -13.05
CA ASN A 216 -18.67 -6.84 -13.53
C ASN A 216 -18.68 -5.64 -14.51
N LYS A 217 -19.81 -5.35 -15.16
CA LYS A 217 -19.97 -4.28 -16.15
C LYS A 217 -19.58 -2.90 -15.59
N PRO A 218 -18.72 -2.13 -16.28
CA PRO A 218 -18.36 -0.78 -15.87
C PRO A 218 -19.40 0.25 -16.30
N TYR A 219 -19.62 1.28 -15.48
CA TYR A 219 -20.50 2.42 -15.77
C TYR A 219 -19.96 3.72 -15.17
N LEU A 220 -19.92 4.79 -15.97
CA LEU A 220 -19.84 6.16 -15.46
C LEU A 220 -21.14 6.55 -14.72
N PRO A 221 -21.15 7.63 -13.91
CA PRO A 221 -22.35 8.03 -13.17
C PRO A 221 -23.57 8.34 -14.08
N GLY A 222 -23.33 8.94 -15.25
CA GLY A 222 -24.39 9.23 -16.24
C GLY A 222 -24.90 8.01 -17.02
N GLU A 223 -24.09 6.95 -17.11
CA GLU A 223 -24.39 5.71 -17.85
C GLU A 223 -25.07 4.65 -16.97
N THR A 224 -25.20 4.91 -15.67
CA THR A 224 -25.68 3.91 -14.70
C THR A 224 -27.15 3.57 -14.95
N PRO A 225 -27.50 2.29 -15.23
CA PRO A 225 -28.87 1.91 -15.53
C PRO A 225 -29.85 2.26 -14.41
N ALA A 226 -31.06 2.70 -14.79
CA ALA A 226 -31.99 3.36 -13.89
C ALA A 226 -32.39 2.50 -12.67
N GLY A 227 -32.54 1.18 -12.84
CA GLY A 227 -32.86 0.24 -11.76
C GLY A 227 -31.75 0.10 -10.70
N ILE A 228 -30.49 0.38 -11.02
CA ILE A 228 -29.37 0.28 -10.08
C ILE A 228 -28.77 1.63 -9.66
N LYS A 229 -29.25 2.75 -10.22
CA LYS A 229 -28.75 4.10 -9.90
C LYS A 229 -28.89 4.46 -8.42
N ALA A 230 -30.06 4.23 -7.82
CA ALA A 230 -30.26 4.47 -6.39
C ALA A 230 -29.39 3.56 -5.49
N LEU A 231 -29.04 2.35 -5.96
CA LEU A 231 -28.13 1.46 -5.23
C LEU A 231 -26.68 1.95 -5.29
N ARG A 232 -26.24 2.49 -6.44
CA ARG A 232 -24.92 3.11 -6.61
C ARG A 232 -24.71 4.25 -5.61
N GLU A 233 -25.72 5.10 -5.48
CA GLU A 233 -25.72 6.25 -4.56
C GLU A 233 -25.79 5.79 -3.09
N LYS A 234 -26.58 4.74 -2.79
CA LYS A 234 -26.66 4.14 -1.45
C LYS A 234 -25.35 3.49 -1.00
N GLU A 235 -24.75 2.57 -1.76
CA GLU A 235 -23.51 1.89 -1.35
C GLU A 235 -22.39 2.92 -1.13
N LEU A 236 -22.30 3.98 -1.95
CA LEU A 236 -21.36 5.08 -1.71
C LEU A 236 -21.68 5.91 -0.45
N LYS A 237 -22.95 6.07 -0.07
CA LYS A 237 -23.31 6.68 1.22
C LYS A 237 -22.89 5.78 2.39
N ASP A 238 -23.20 4.48 2.30
CA ASP A 238 -22.91 3.51 3.35
C ASP A 238 -21.38 3.32 3.55
N ILE A 239 -20.59 3.35 2.47
CA ILE A 239 -19.10 3.33 2.50
C ILE A 239 -18.50 4.62 3.09
N ARG A 240 -19.13 5.78 2.91
CA ARG A 240 -18.66 7.06 3.48
C ARG A 240 -18.93 7.19 4.98
N GLY A 241 -19.93 6.48 5.50
CA GLY A 241 -20.43 6.68 6.87
C GLY A 241 -21.02 8.08 7.07
N ASP A 242 -21.08 8.53 8.33
CA ASP A 242 -21.60 9.83 8.74
C ASP A 242 -20.55 10.74 9.41
N GLY A 243 -19.30 10.27 9.52
CA GLY A 243 -18.20 10.98 10.18
C GLY A 243 -18.19 10.89 11.71
N LYS A 244 -19.08 10.11 12.34
CA LYS A 244 -19.22 10.03 13.81
C LYS A 244 -18.75 8.68 14.35
N GLU A 245 -18.86 8.52 15.67
CA GLU A 245 -18.59 7.28 16.43
C GLU A 245 -17.18 6.68 16.25
N GLU A 246 -16.87 5.64 17.03
CA GLU A 246 -15.70 4.78 16.88
C GLU A 246 -15.95 3.69 15.82
N ARG A 247 -14.89 3.27 15.11
CA ARG A 247 -14.98 2.22 14.09
C ARG A 247 -14.84 0.81 14.65
N LYS A 248 -15.81 -0.04 14.32
CA LYS A 248 -15.80 -1.47 14.66
C LYS A 248 -14.99 -2.24 13.64
N LEU A 249 -14.34 -3.33 14.05
CA LEU A 249 -13.51 -4.17 13.16
C LEU A 249 -14.27 -4.78 11.97
N SER A 250 -15.60 -4.81 12.03
CA SER A 250 -16.51 -5.24 10.97
C SER A 250 -17.01 -4.12 10.05
N ASP A 251 -16.78 -2.85 10.38
CA ASP A 251 -17.22 -1.69 9.57
C ASP A 251 -16.53 -1.65 8.20
N ARG A 252 -17.23 -1.11 7.20
CA ARG A 252 -16.69 -0.82 5.85
C ARG A 252 -16.65 0.69 5.57
N VAL A 253 -16.39 1.48 6.62
CA VAL A 253 -16.46 2.95 6.57
C VAL A 253 -15.07 3.53 6.31
N TYR A 254 -14.92 4.18 5.17
CA TYR A 254 -13.69 4.85 4.74
C TYR A 254 -13.87 6.34 4.99
N ASP A 255 -13.06 6.94 5.87
CA ASP A 255 -13.11 8.38 6.18
C ASP A 255 -11.72 8.90 6.59
N PHE A 256 -11.54 10.22 6.60
CA PHE A 256 -10.23 10.87 6.77
C PHE A 256 -9.99 11.40 8.19
N ASP A 257 -8.76 11.28 8.67
CA ASP A 257 -8.30 11.90 9.92
C ASP A 257 -6.80 12.26 9.88
N VAL A 258 -6.32 13.02 10.86
CA VAL A 258 -4.93 13.48 11.02
C VAL A 258 -4.09 12.46 11.80
N TYR A 259 -2.77 12.49 11.70
CA TYR A 259 -1.90 11.64 12.52
C TYR A 259 -1.76 12.24 13.93
N ASN A 260 -2.76 11.98 14.77
CA ASN A 260 -2.80 12.27 16.20
C ASN A 260 -2.87 10.98 17.06
N ASP A 261 -2.70 9.81 16.44
CA ASP A 261 -2.73 8.47 17.06
C ASP A 261 -1.32 7.86 17.27
N LEU A 262 -0.27 8.67 17.11
CA LEU A 262 1.14 8.25 17.24
C LEU A 262 1.68 8.38 18.67
N GLY A 263 1.34 9.47 19.37
CA GLY A 263 1.77 9.72 20.75
C GLY A 263 0.93 8.96 21.79
N ASN A 264 1.41 8.93 23.02
CA ASN A 264 0.69 8.35 24.16
C ASN A 264 0.88 9.22 25.44
N PRO A 265 0.42 10.48 25.46
CA PRO A 265 0.66 11.42 26.54
C PRO A 265 0.15 10.94 27.92
N ASP A 266 -0.83 10.03 27.96
CA ASP A 266 -1.33 9.40 29.19
C ASP A 266 -0.27 8.52 29.90
N LYS A 267 0.82 8.15 29.22
CA LYS A 267 2.00 7.51 29.84
C LYS A 267 3.01 8.49 30.41
N GLY A 268 3.04 9.74 29.94
CA GLY A 268 4.07 10.72 30.24
C GLY A 268 4.28 11.73 29.10
N ILE A 269 4.81 12.91 29.43
CA ILE A 269 5.05 14.00 28.46
C ILE A 269 6.10 13.62 27.41
N GLU A 270 7.04 12.74 27.77
CA GLU A 270 8.04 12.12 26.92
C GLU A 270 7.45 11.18 25.86
N PHE A 271 6.20 10.73 26.03
CA PHE A 271 5.44 9.95 25.04
C PHE A 271 4.50 10.81 24.19
N ALA A 272 4.35 12.11 24.49
CA ALA A 272 3.58 13.02 23.64
C ALA A 272 4.29 13.22 22.29
N ARG A 273 3.52 13.25 21.18
CA ARG A 273 4.05 13.48 19.82
C ARG A 273 3.18 14.52 19.13
N PRO A 274 3.75 15.46 18.35
CA PRO A 274 2.98 16.51 17.70
C PRO A 274 2.06 15.91 16.64
N ARG A 275 0.80 16.36 16.63
CA ARG A 275 -0.17 16.01 15.58
C ARG A 275 0.35 16.42 14.19
N LEU A 276 0.45 15.46 13.28
CA LEU A 276 0.79 15.73 11.87
C LEU A 276 -0.51 15.82 11.05
N GLY A 277 -0.73 16.96 10.38
CA GLY A 277 -1.95 17.23 9.62
C GLY A 277 -2.66 18.50 10.09
N GLY A 278 -2.47 19.57 9.34
CA GLY A 278 -3.04 20.90 9.56
C GLY A 278 -2.24 21.93 8.77
N GLU A 279 -2.37 23.20 9.13
CA GLU A 279 -1.57 24.28 8.53
C GLU A 279 -0.14 24.33 9.09
N LYS A 280 0.00 24.20 10.42
CA LYS A 280 1.30 24.27 11.13
C LYS A 280 2.26 23.13 10.77
N ILE A 281 1.73 21.92 10.57
CA ILE A 281 2.47 20.73 10.15
C ILE A 281 1.65 20.06 9.04
N PRO A 282 1.86 20.43 7.77
CA PRO A 282 1.14 19.84 6.66
C PRO A 282 1.54 18.37 6.49
N TYR A 283 0.54 17.50 6.37
CA TYR A 283 0.74 16.06 6.26
C TYR A 283 -0.46 15.41 5.56
N PRO A 284 -0.28 14.28 4.85
CA PRO A 284 -1.37 13.43 4.38
C PRO A 284 -2.37 13.05 5.48
N ARG A 285 -3.58 12.69 5.09
CA ARG A 285 -4.60 12.14 5.99
C ARG A 285 -4.53 10.61 6.01
N ARG A 286 -4.82 10.04 7.18
CA ARG A 286 -4.94 8.59 7.39
C ARG A 286 -6.40 8.18 7.54
N CYS A 287 -6.66 6.87 7.63
CA CYS A 287 -7.97 6.33 7.92
C CYS A 287 -8.47 6.77 9.31
N ARG A 288 -9.65 7.40 9.35
CA ARG A 288 -10.33 7.74 10.60
C ARG A 288 -10.70 6.47 11.36
N THR A 289 -10.24 6.39 12.61
CA THR A 289 -10.59 5.30 13.55
C THR A 289 -11.64 5.76 14.57
N GLY A 290 -11.63 7.03 14.97
CA GLY A 290 -12.71 7.67 15.71
C GLY A 290 -12.85 7.22 17.18
N ARG A 291 -11.79 6.69 17.78
CA ARG A 291 -11.74 6.36 19.22
C ARG A 291 -11.84 7.65 20.03
N ALA A 292 -12.05 7.50 21.34
CA ALA A 292 -11.96 8.63 22.27
C ALA A 292 -10.57 9.31 22.23
N PRO A 293 -10.47 10.60 22.58
CA PRO A 293 -9.19 11.24 22.86
C PRO A 293 -8.43 10.57 24.01
N THR A 294 -7.18 10.97 24.21
CA THR A 294 -6.42 10.67 25.45
C THR A 294 -6.91 11.51 26.63
N ASP A 295 -6.80 11.00 27.85
CA ASP A 295 -7.28 11.69 29.07
C ASP A 295 -6.50 12.99 29.33
N THR A 296 -5.22 13.03 28.93
CA THR A 296 -4.31 14.17 29.10
C THR A 296 -4.29 15.17 27.95
N ASP A 297 -4.71 14.79 26.74
CA ASP A 297 -4.76 15.66 25.55
C ASP A 297 -6.01 15.35 24.70
N ILE A 298 -6.97 16.28 24.69
CA ILE A 298 -8.20 16.19 23.89
C ILE A 298 -7.96 16.22 22.37
N THR A 299 -6.74 16.55 21.93
CA THR A 299 -6.36 16.62 20.50
C THR A 299 -5.64 15.37 20.00
N ALA A 300 -5.14 14.49 20.88
CA ALA A 300 -4.57 13.20 20.56
C ALA A 300 -5.62 12.09 20.65
N GLU A 301 -5.59 11.11 19.73
CA GLU A 301 -6.51 9.96 19.76
C GLU A 301 -5.91 8.84 20.62
N SER A 302 -6.71 8.26 21.51
CA SER A 302 -6.30 7.16 22.40
C SER A 302 -5.62 6.01 21.65
N ARG A 303 -4.69 5.32 22.31
CA ARG A 303 -3.81 4.31 21.70
C ARG A 303 -4.38 2.89 21.75
N VAL A 304 -4.21 2.13 20.66
CA VAL A 304 -4.49 0.69 20.60
C VAL A 304 -3.17 -0.07 20.54
N GLU A 305 -2.70 -0.58 21.68
CA GLU A 305 -1.46 -1.35 21.73
C GLU A 305 -1.66 -2.84 21.41
N LYS A 306 -0.60 -3.52 20.96
CA LYS A 306 -0.66 -4.96 20.67
C LYS A 306 -0.88 -5.78 21.96
N PRO A 307 -1.64 -6.89 21.92
CA PRO A 307 -2.07 -7.64 20.73
C PRO A 307 -3.37 -7.16 20.05
N LEU A 308 -4.00 -6.07 20.49
CA LEU A 308 -5.26 -5.60 19.92
C LEU A 308 -5.08 -5.15 18.45
N PRO A 309 -6.04 -5.46 17.55
CA PRO A 309 -6.01 -4.98 16.17
C PRO A 309 -6.40 -3.50 16.08
N MET A 310 -5.71 -2.74 15.25
CA MET A 310 -6.15 -1.38 14.87
C MET A 310 -7.21 -1.47 13.77
N TYR A 311 -8.21 -0.57 13.77
CA TYR A 311 -9.21 -0.55 12.70
C TYR A 311 -8.62 -0.09 11.36
N VAL A 312 -8.95 -0.87 10.34
CA VAL A 312 -9.13 -0.45 8.94
C VAL A 312 -10.44 -1.04 8.43
N PRO A 313 -11.04 -0.51 7.35
CA PRO A 313 -12.26 -1.07 6.77
C PRO A 313 -12.13 -2.57 6.51
N ARG A 314 -13.17 -3.34 6.84
CA ARG A 314 -13.10 -4.80 6.98
C ARG A 314 -12.46 -5.55 5.82
N ASP A 315 -12.62 -5.05 4.59
CA ASP A 315 -12.10 -5.64 3.35
C ASP A 315 -10.61 -5.30 3.06
N GLU A 316 -10.03 -4.28 3.71
CA GLU A 316 -8.62 -3.87 3.57
C GLU A 316 -7.62 -4.72 4.37
N GLN A 317 -8.13 -5.43 5.39
CA GLN A 317 -7.33 -6.25 6.29
C GLN A 317 -6.61 -7.36 5.51
N PHE A 318 -5.39 -7.71 5.94
CA PHE A 318 -4.60 -8.75 5.29
C PHE A 318 -5.34 -10.11 5.29
N GLU A 319 -5.30 -10.82 4.15
CA GLU A 319 -5.58 -12.25 4.11
C GLU A 319 -4.70 -12.99 5.13
N GLU A 320 -5.20 -14.06 5.74
CA GLU A 320 -4.53 -14.75 6.86
C GLU A 320 -3.10 -15.23 6.53
N SER A 321 -2.84 -15.58 5.27
CA SER A 321 -1.51 -15.92 4.75
C SER A 321 -0.57 -14.71 4.74
N LYS A 322 -1.05 -13.54 4.30
CA LYS A 322 -0.32 -12.26 4.34
C LYS A 322 -0.13 -11.77 5.78
N GLN A 323 -1.11 -11.94 6.66
CA GLN A 323 -1.00 -11.60 8.08
C GLN A 323 0.00 -12.50 8.82
N THR A 324 0.04 -13.80 8.47
CA THR A 324 1.10 -14.71 8.93
C THR A 324 2.47 -14.19 8.46
N THR A 325 2.68 -14.05 7.15
CA THR A 325 3.96 -13.57 6.57
C THR A 325 4.41 -12.23 7.13
N PHE A 326 3.50 -11.25 7.32
CA PHE A 326 3.82 -9.98 7.95
C PHE A 326 4.22 -10.15 9.41
N SER A 327 3.51 -10.98 10.18
CA SER A 327 3.86 -11.23 11.59
C SER A 327 5.25 -11.87 11.72
N LEU A 328 5.63 -12.75 10.81
CA LEU A 328 6.98 -13.31 10.74
C LEU A 328 8.03 -12.25 10.35
N GLY A 329 7.72 -11.39 9.38
CA GLY A 329 8.56 -10.25 9.00
C GLY A 329 8.74 -9.24 10.13
N ARG A 330 7.69 -8.97 10.91
CA ARG A 330 7.75 -8.10 12.10
C ARG A 330 8.54 -8.75 13.23
N LEU A 331 8.51 -10.08 13.37
CA LEU A 331 9.39 -10.79 14.31
C LEU A 331 10.86 -10.60 13.89
N LYS A 332 11.21 -10.78 12.61
CA LYS A 332 12.56 -10.45 12.09
C LYS A 332 12.94 -8.98 12.42
N ALA A 333 12.02 -8.03 12.26
CA ALA A 333 12.26 -6.62 12.53
C ALA A 333 12.52 -6.33 14.02
N VAL A 334 11.67 -6.82 14.93
CA VAL A 334 11.85 -6.62 16.38
C VAL A 334 13.10 -7.34 16.91
N LEU A 335 13.52 -8.44 16.27
CA LEU A 335 14.80 -9.10 16.55
C LEU A 335 16.03 -8.24 16.19
N HIS A 336 15.90 -7.24 15.30
CA HIS A 336 16.96 -6.23 15.11
C HIS A 336 16.98 -5.22 16.26
N ASN A 337 15.83 -4.79 16.79
CA ASN A 337 15.79 -3.91 17.98
C ASN A 337 16.27 -4.64 19.25
N LEU A 338 16.26 -5.98 19.26
CA LEU A 338 16.92 -6.80 20.28
C LEU A 338 18.45 -6.92 20.10
N ILE A 339 19.09 -6.24 19.13
CA ILE A 339 20.56 -6.24 18.99
C ILE A 339 21.29 -6.01 20.33
N PRO A 340 20.89 -5.08 21.23
CA PRO A 340 21.49 -4.95 22.56
C PRO A 340 21.47 -6.24 23.40
N SER A 341 20.41 -7.05 23.31
CA SER A 341 20.33 -8.38 23.94
C SER A 341 21.15 -9.43 23.20
N LEU A 342 21.25 -9.35 21.87
CA LEU A 342 22.18 -10.18 21.09
C LEU A 342 23.64 -9.95 21.54
N LYS A 343 24.07 -8.69 21.76
CA LYS A 343 25.44 -8.34 22.20
C LYS A 343 25.84 -9.11 23.47
N ALA A 344 24.94 -9.18 24.46
CA ALA A 344 25.18 -9.86 25.73
C ALA A 344 25.36 -11.39 25.61
N SER A 345 24.83 -12.00 24.54
CA SER A 345 24.93 -13.46 24.31
C SER A 345 26.25 -13.89 23.64
N ILE A 346 26.88 -13.00 22.86
CA ILE A 346 28.11 -13.29 22.10
C ILE A 346 29.33 -13.22 23.03
N ARG A 347 29.42 -12.20 23.89
CA ARG A 347 30.39 -12.13 25.00
C ARG A 347 29.76 -11.46 26.23
N SER A 348 29.73 -12.19 27.35
CA SER A 348 28.90 -11.90 28.53
C SER A 348 29.33 -10.70 29.40
N ASN A 349 30.00 -9.68 28.84
CA ASN A 349 30.50 -8.55 29.63
C ASN A 349 30.80 -7.25 28.83
N LYS A 350 30.32 -7.12 27.58
CA LYS A 350 30.66 -5.97 26.70
C LYS A 350 29.45 -5.48 25.92
N GLN A 351 29.32 -4.15 25.80
CA GLN A 351 28.11 -3.48 25.32
C GLN A 351 28.16 -3.06 23.84
N ASP A 352 29.23 -3.33 23.10
CA ASP A 352 29.43 -2.89 21.70
C ASP A 352 30.09 -3.95 20.81
N PHE A 353 29.94 -3.78 19.49
CA PHE A 353 30.69 -4.54 18.48
C PHE A 353 32.16 -4.09 18.47
N HIS A 354 33.11 -5.02 18.50
CA HIS A 354 34.54 -4.71 18.48
C HIS A 354 35.15 -4.72 17.07
N GLY A 355 34.49 -5.34 16.10
CA GLY A 355 34.93 -5.36 14.71
C GLY A 355 33.87 -5.92 13.78
N PHE A 356 34.13 -5.86 12.47
CA PHE A 356 33.19 -6.34 11.45
C PHE A 356 32.91 -7.86 11.54
N SER A 357 33.79 -8.64 12.18
CA SER A 357 33.55 -10.05 12.56
C SER A 357 32.26 -10.25 13.37
N ASP A 358 31.97 -9.30 14.26
CA ASP A 358 30.87 -9.40 15.21
C ASP A 358 29.53 -8.99 14.55
N ILE A 359 29.60 -8.39 13.36
CA ILE A 359 28.47 -8.10 12.47
C ILE A 359 28.27 -9.27 11.49
N ASP A 360 29.36 -9.86 10.98
CA ASP A 360 29.34 -11.05 10.13
C ASP A 360 28.70 -12.27 10.80
N SER A 361 28.98 -12.48 12.10
CA SER A 361 28.47 -13.63 12.87
C SER A 361 26.95 -13.69 12.93
N LEU A 362 26.26 -12.54 12.85
CA LEU A 362 24.80 -12.43 12.76
C LEU A 362 24.21 -13.21 11.56
N TYR A 363 25.01 -13.40 10.50
CA TYR A 363 24.64 -14.08 9.26
C TYR A 363 25.27 -15.47 9.12
N SER A 364 26.51 -15.69 9.58
CA SER A 364 27.19 -16.98 9.45
C SER A 364 26.81 -17.96 10.56
N GLU A 365 26.99 -17.55 11.80
CA GLU A 365 26.84 -18.37 13.01
C GLU A 365 25.41 -18.30 13.52
N GLY A 366 24.80 -17.11 13.51
CA GLY A 366 23.58 -16.84 14.24
C GLY A 366 23.86 -16.54 15.71
N VAL A 367 22.80 -16.43 16.50
CA VAL A 367 22.85 -15.83 17.83
C VAL A 367 21.88 -16.50 18.80
N LEU A 368 22.35 -16.70 20.02
CA LEU A 368 21.68 -17.48 21.05
C LEU A 368 20.64 -16.63 21.80
N LEU A 369 19.36 -16.98 21.68
CA LEU A 369 18.32 -16.37 22.49
C LEU A 369 18.40 -16.84 23.95
N LYS A 370 19.31 -16.24 24.74
CA LYS A 370 19.18 -16.19 26.20
C LYS A 370 18.07 -15.20 26.61
N LEU A 371 16.86 -15.46 26.13
CA LEU A 371 15.65 -14.83 26.66
C LEU A 371 15.43 -15.36 28.08
N GLY A 372 15.41 -14.46 29.07
CA GLY A 372 14.95 -14.76 30.44
C GLY A 372 13.43 -14.98 30.53
N LEU A 373 12.81 -15.49 29.47
CA LEU A 373 11.40 -15.84 29.40
C LEU A 373 11.25 -17.32 29.76
N GLN A 374 10.29 -17.63 30.64
CA GLN A 374 9.94 -19.01 30.98
C GLN A 374 9.52 -19.78 29.71
N ASP A 375 9.95 -21.05 29.59
CA ASP A 375 9.76 -21.92 28.41
C ASP A 375 8.32 -21.97 27.84
N GLU A 376 7.32 -21.72 28.69
CA GLU A 376 5.90 -21.57 28.34
C GLU A 376 5.64 -20.53 27.24
N LEU A 377 6.35 -19.39 27.24
CA LEU A 377 6.08 -18.29 26.30
C LEU A 377 6.66 -18.54 24.92
N LEU A 378 7.84 -19.14 24.82
CA LEU A 378 8.44 -19.53 23.54
C LEU A 378 7.63 -20.63 22.85
N LYS A 379 7.11 -21.60 23.61
CA LYS A 379 6.23 -22.67 23.10
C LYS A 379 4.88 -22.17 22.57
N LYS A 380 4.48 -20.94 22.91
CA LYS A 380 3.23 -20.29 22.44
C LYS A 380 3.46 -19.34 21.25
N LEU A 381 4.71 -19.12 20.82
CA LEU A 381 5.05 -18.36 19.62
C LEU A 381 5.14 -19.29 18.39
N PRO A 382 4.44 -19.01 17.28
CA PRO A 382 4.54 -19.80 16.06
C PRO A 382 5.84 -19.48 15.31
N LEU A 383 6.95 -20.07 15.76
CA LEU A 383 8.28 -19.93 15.18
C LEU A 383 8.34 -20.56 13.76
N PRO A 384 8.77 -19.83 12.72
CA PRO A 384 8.73 -20.31 11.34
C PRO A 384 10.06 -20.93 10.88
N ARG A 385 9.99 -21.84 9.89
CA ARG A 385 11.11 -22.48 9.19
C ARG A 385 12.09 -21.54 8.44
N VAL A 386 11.92 -20.21 8.55
CA VAL A 386 12.89 -19.21 8.04
C VAL A 386 13.99 -18.95 9.08
N VAL A 387 13.72 -19.25 10.35
CA VAL A 387 14.77 -19.64 11.29
C VAL A 387 15.11 -21.09 11.00
N SER A 388 16.38 -21.38 10.70
CA SER A 388 16.88 -22.74 10.82
C SER A 388 17.11 -23.02 12.30
N GLU A 389 16.12 -23.58 13.00
CA GLU A 389 16.30 -24.10 14.34
C GLU A 389 17.36 -25.22 14.29
N SER A 390 18.60 -24.87 14.61
CA SER A 390 19.52 -25.85 15.15
C SER A 390 18.96 -26.34 16.50
N SER A 391 19.37 -27.53 16.92
CA SER A 391 18.96 -28.17 18.18
C SER A 391 19.39 -27.45 19.47
N GLN A 392 19.72 -26.15 19.37
CA GLN A 392 20.28 -25.29 20.42
C GLN A 392 19.59 -23.89 20.49
N GLY A 393 18.51 -23.65 19.72
CA GLY A 393 17.73 -22.40 19.84
C GLY A 393 18.39 -21.15 19.24
N LEU A 394 19.14 -21.33 18.15
CA LEU A 394 19.98 -20.30 17.54
C LEU A 394 19.23 -19.57 16.40
N LEU A 395 19.12 -18.23 16.49
CA LEU A 395 18.54 -17.40 15.41
C LEU A 395 19.62 -16.96 14.43
N ARG A 396 19.40 -17.12 13.13
CA ARG A 396 20.36 -16.66 12.10
C ARG A 396 19.67 -15.83 11.03
N TYR A 397 20.27 -14.70 10.65
CA TYR A 397 19.77 -13.85 9.58
C TYR A 397 20.24 -14.35 8.20
N ASN A 398 19.43 -14.12 7.17
CA ASN A 398 19.85 -14.37 5.78
C ASN A 398 20.98 -13.39 5.38
N THR A 399 22.08 -13.90 4.82
CA THR A 399 23.19 -13.09 4.34
C THR A 399 22.73 -12.03 3.32
N PRO A 400 23.00 -10.74 3.55
CA PRO A 400 22.64 -9.67 2.61
C PRO A 400 23.29 -9.87 1.23
N LYS A 401 22.53 -9.62 0.15
CA LYS A 401 23.00 -9.81 -1.24
C LYS A 401 24.26 -9.03 -1.63
N ILE A 402 24.57 -7.95 -0.91
CA ILE A 402 25.81 -7.17 -1.10
C ILE A 402 27.04 -7.93 -0.57
N LEU A 403 26.89 -8.72 0.50
CA LEU A 403 27.98 -9.47 1.13
C LEU A 403 28.18 -10.87 0.53
N SER A 404 27.29 -11.35 -0.34
CA SER A 404 27.28 -12.75 -0.81
C SER A 404 28.31 -13.08 -1.90
N LYS A 405 29.13 -12.11 -2.33
CA LYS A 405 30.27 -12.30 -3.23
C LYS A 405 31.56 -11.66 -2.71
N ASP A 406 31.44 -10.47 -2.13
CA ASP A 406 32.53 -9.69 -1.56
C ASP A 406 32.03 -9.09 -0.23
N LYS A 407 32.57 -9.58 0.89
CA LYS A 407 32.18 -9.12 2.24
C LYS A 407 32.54 -7.66 2.50
N PHE A 408 33.49 -7.10 1.76
CA PHE A 408 33.96 -5.73 1.92
C PHE A 408 33.45 -4.80 0.82
N ALA A 409 32.54 -5.28 -0.04
CA ALA A 409 31.96 -4.52 -1.15
C ALA A 409 31.45 -3.14 -0.71
N TRP A 410 30.78 -3.09 0.45
CA TRP A 410 30.15 -1.90 1.02
C TRP A 410 31.14 -0.82 1.51
N LEU A 411 32.42 -1.15 1.73
CA LEU A 411 33.45 -0.18 2.11
C LEU A 411 34.00 0.60 0.91
N ARG A 412 33.74 0.14 -0.31
CA ARG A 412 34.31 0.71 -1.53
C ARG A 412 33.57 1.94 -2.01
N ASP A 413 34.32 2.84 -2.64
CA ASP A 413 33.80 4.10 -3.16
C ASP A 413 32.96 3.93 -4.42
N ASP A 414 33.25 2.92 -5.25
CA ASP A 414 32.47 2.61 -6.45
C ASP A 414 31.10 2.01 -6.10
N GLU A 415 31.02 1.16 -5.08
CA GLU A 415 29.72 0.65 -4.58
C GLU A 415 28.91 1.76 -3.89
N PHE A 416 29.54 2.62 -3.10
CA PHE A 416 28.90 3.80 -2.50
C PHE A 416 28.35 4.76 -3.58
N GLY A 417 29.14 5.07 -4.61
CA GLY A 417 28.69 5.86 -5.77
C GLY A 417 27.58 5.17 -6.58
N ARG A 418 27.66 3.84 -6.77
CA ARG A 418 26.62 3.05 -7.43
C ARG A 418 25.31 3.03 -6.64
N GLN A 419 25.35 3.06 -5.30
CA GLN A 419 24.14 3.06 -4.48
C GLN A 419 23.32 4.35 -4.62
N ALA A 420 23.93 5.49 -4.95
CA ALA A 420 23.20 6.74 -5.22
C ALA A 420 22.27 6.67 -6.44
N ILE A 421 22.54 5.77 -7.41
CA ILE A 421 21.73 5.57 -8.64
C ILE A 421 21.05 4.19 -8.73
N ALA A 422 21.50 3.19 -7.97
CA ALA A 422 21.02 1.81 -8.05
C ALA A 422 21.07 1.08 -6.68
N GLY A 423 21.00 1.83 -5.58
CA GLY A 423 20.98 1.30 -4.21
C GLY A 423 19.58 1.10 -3.67
N VAL A 424 19.37 1.48 -2.41
CA VAL A 424 18.05 1.44 -1.75
C VAL A 424 17.25 2.74 -1.95
N ASN A 425 17.93 3.87 -2.15
CA ASN A 425 17.34 5.20 -2.20
C ASN A 425 17.72 6.01 -3.48
N PRO A 426 17.58 5.46 -4.70
CA PRO A 426 18.20 5.98 -5.93
C PRO A 426 17.50 7.22 -6.53
N VAL A 427 17.02 8.14 -5.69
CA VAL A 427 16.09 9.22 -6.07
C VAL A 427 16.45 10.61 -5.51
N ASN A 428 17.59 10.76 -4.82
CA ASN A 428 18.06 12.05 -4.27
C ASN A 428 19.35 12.57 -4.92
N ILE A 429 19.91 11.86 -5.91
CA ILE A 429 21.07 12.35 -6.65
C ILE A 429 20.65 13.32 -7.75
N GLU A 430 21.20 14.52 -7.71
CA GLU A 430 21.03 15.54 -8.74
C GLU A 430 22.33 15.78 -9.51
N ARG A 431 22.22 16.34 -10.73
CA ARG A 431 23.38 16.93 -11.40
C ARG A 431 23.71 18.26 -10.73
N LEU A 432 24.96 18.46 -10.35
CA LEU A 432 25.43 19.74 -9.80
C LEU A 432 25.36 20.83 -10.90
N LYS A 433 24.84 22.00 -10.51
CA LYS A 433 24.59 23.14 -11.44
C LYS A 433 25.54 24.31 -11.23
N VAL A 434 26.00 24.51 -10.00
CA VAL A 434 26.89 25.58 -9.54
C VAL A 434 27.87 24.97 -8.54
N PHE A 435 29.11 25.46 -8.51
CA PHE A 435 30.09 25.11 -7.49
C PHE A 435 30.69 26.40 -6.89
N PRO A 436 30.84 26.51 -5.55
CA PRO A 436 30.38 25.56 -4.53
C PRO A 436 28.84 25.41 -4.49
N PRO A 437 28.30 24.32 -3.91
CA PRO A 437 26.87 24.20 -3.62
C PRO A 437 26.38 25.34 -2.71
N VAL A 438 25.11 25.71 -2.86
CA VAL A 438 24.47 26.81 -2.12
C VAL A 438 23.21 26.28 -1.43
N SER A 439 23.03 26.64 -0.16
CA SER A 439 21.85 26.34 0.66
C SER A 439 20.70 27.30 0.37
N ASN A 440 19.47 26.82 0.49
CA ASN A 440 18.23 27.61 0.40
C ASN A 440 17.68 27.98 1.79
N LEU A 441 18.40 27.62 2.87
CA LEU A 441 18.04 27.97 4.23
C LEU A 441 18.29 29.45 4.51
N ASP A 442 17.55 29.99 5.49
CA ASP A 442 17.65 31.37 5.95
C ASP A 442 19.05 31.68 6.53
N PRO A 443 19.82 32.62 5.95
CA PRO A 443 21.18 32.92 6.41
C PRO A 443 21.23 33.58 7.79
N ASP A 444 20.18 34.28 8.21
CA ASP A 444 20.13 34.94 9.53
C ASP A 444 19.90 33.90 10.65
N VAL A 445 19.38 32.72 10.31
CA VAL A 445 19.15 31.60 11.25
C VAL A 445 20.26 30.54 11.16
N TYR A 446 20.75 30.23 9.96
CA TYR A 446 21.64 29.09 9.71
C TYR A 446 23.07 29.48 9.26
N GLY A 447 23.36 30.77 9.11
CA GLY A 447 24.65 31.28 8.66
C GLY A 447 24.84 31.19 7.14
N PRO A 448 26.08 31.45 6.63
CA PRO A 448 26.35 31.57 5.20
C PRO A 448 25.84 30.39 4.37
N GLN A 449 25.11 30.69 3.29
CA GLN A 449 24.44 29.70 2.44
C GLN A 449 25.43 28.86 1.64
N GLU A 450 26.60 29.41 1.31
CA GLU A 450 27.65 28.75 0.55
C GLU A 450 28.25 27.55 1.31
N SER A 451 28.43 26.44 0.60
CA SER A 451 29.22 25.31 1.09
C SER A 451 30.69 25.72 1.30
N SER A 452 31.37 25.14 2.29
CA SER A 452 32.81 25.30 2.50
C SER A 452 33.68 24.47 1.53
N LEU A 453 33.05 23.90 0.50
CA LEU A 453 33.76 23.32 -0.64
C LEU A 453 34.50 24.39 -1.45
N LYS A 454 35.64 23.98 -2.00
CA LYS A 454 36.55 24.79 -2.83
C LYS A 454 37.09 23.92 -3.95
N GLU A 455 37.57 24.52 -5.04
CA GLU A 455 38.12 23.77 -6.17
C GLU A 455 39.32 22.91 -5.75
N GLU A 456 40.18 23.44 -4.87
CA GLU A 456 41.36 22.73 -4.31
C GLU A 456 41.01 21.38 -3.65
N HIS A 457 39.78 21.21 -3.15
CA HIS A 457 39.32 19.94 -2.55
C HIS A 457 38.98 18.86 -3.60
N ILE A 458 38.68 19.24 -4.85
CA ILE A 458 38.15 18.31 -5.87
C ILE A 458 38.98 18.21 -7.16
N LEU A 459 39.77 19.22 -7.54
CA LEU A 459 40.50 19.26 -8.82
C LEU A 459 41.31 17.98 -9.10
N GLY A 460 42.03 17.47 -8.09
CA GLY A 460 42.82 16.23 -8.19
C GLY A 460 42.01 14.95 -8.45
N GLN A 461 40.67 15.02 -8.42
CA GLN A 461 39.75 13.91 -8.66
C GLN A 461 39.00 13.99 -10.00
N LEU A 462 39.14 15.08 -10.76
CA LEU A 462 38.39 15.37 -12.00
C LEU A 462 39.09 14.90 -13.29
N ASN A 463 40.05 13.97 -13.19
CA ASN A 463 40.83 13.45 -14.33
C ASN A 463 41.50 14.55 -15.20
N GLY A 464 41.91 15.66 -14.60
CA GLY A 464 42.57 16.78 -15.29
C GLY A 464 41.63 17.87 -15.82
N MET A 465 40.31 17.74 -15.66
CA MET A 465 39.35 18.82 -15.94
C MET A 465 39.41 19.91 -14.87
N THR A 466 39.10 21.16 -15.26
CA THR A 466 38.71 22.20 -14.31
C THR A 466 37.31 21.93 -13.75
N VAL A 467 36.96 22.57 -12.63
CA VAL A 467 35.60 22.46 -12.06
C VAL A 467 34.55 22.96 -13.06
N GLN A 468 34.81 24.07 -13.75
CA GLN A 468 33.92 24.62 -14.78
C GLN A 468 33.70 23.64 -15.95
N GLN A 469 34.77 23.04 -16.49
CA GLN A 469 34.65 22.01 -17.53
C GLN A 469 33.81 20.81 -17.06
N ALA A 470 33.99 20.37 -15.81
CA ALA A 470 33.22 19.27 -15.24
C ALA A 470 31.74 19.63 -14.95
N LEU A 471 31.40 20.91 -14.77
CA LEU A 471 30.01 21.40 -14.74
C LEU A 471 29.40 21.43 -16.15
N ASP A 472 30.11 22.00 -17.12
CA ASP A 472 29.63 22.19 -18.51
C ASP A 472 29.43 20.85 -19.24
N GLU A 473 30.37 19.92 -19.08
CA GLU A 473 30.26 18.54 -19.54
C GLU A 473 29.32 17.67 -18.68
N LYS A 474 28.67 18.25 -17.66
CA LYS A 474 27.65 17.59 -16.82
C LYS A 474 28.20 16.36 -16.07
N LYS A 475 29.47 16.40 -15.68
CA LYS A 475 30.19 15.31 -14.98
C LYS A 475 30.02 15.37 -13.47
N LEU A 476 29.69 16.52 -12.89
CA LEU A 476 29.49 16.69 -11.46
C LEU A 476 28.04 16.41 -11.03
N PHE A 477 27.90 15.62 -9.98
CA PHE A 477 26.64 15.23 -9.35
C PHE A 477 26.73 15.43 -7.84
N ILE A 478 25.58 15.55 -7.18
CA ILE A 478 25.47 15.80 -5.75
C ILE A 478 24.33 14.96 -5.14
N VAL A 479 24.55 14.45 -3.93
CA VAL A 479 23.48 14.10 -2.99
C VAL A 479 23.55 15.12 -1.87
N ASP A 480 22.51 15.94 -1.72
CA ASP A 480 22.45 17.03 -0.75
C ASP A 480 21.41 16.71 0.34
N TYR A 481 21.89 16.57 1.57
CA TYR A 481 21.09 16.40 2.78
C TYR A 481 21.29 17.56 3.77
N HIS A 482 22.01 18.62 3.38
CA HIS A 482 22.29 19.78 4.21
C HIS A 482 21.00 20.47 4.65
N ASP A 483 20.22 20.94 3.68
CA ASP A 483 19.01 21.73 3.92
C ASP A 483 17.89 20.89 4.59
N VAL A 484 17.94 19.56 4.40
CA VAL A 484 17.00 18.60 5.00
C VAL A 484 17.31 18.35 6.48
N TYR A 485 18.58 18.25 6.87
CA TYR A 485 18.98 17.90 8.23
C TYR A 485 19.32 19.09 9.11
N LEU A 486 19.92 20.17 8.59
CA LEU A 486 20.46 21.25 9.42
C LEU A 486 19.45 21.85 10.43
N PRO A 487 18.16 22.06 10.07
CA PRO A 487 17.11 22.51 11.02
C PRO A 487 16.83 21.57 12.20
N PHE A 488 17.34 20.34 12.17
CA PHE A 488 17.13 19.31 13.18
C PHE A 488 18.42 18.90 13.91
N ILE A 489 19.61 19.31 13.44
CA ILE A 489 20.89 18.80 13.96
C ILE A 489 21.09 19.08 15.44
N ASP A 490 20.79 20.28 15.95
CA ASP A 490 20.92 20.56 17.39
C ASP A 490 19.97 19.69 18.23
N ARG A 491 18.74 19.50 17.76
CA ARG A 491 17.74 18.66 18.45
C ARG A 491 18.14 17.19 18.46
N ILE A 492 18.77 16.70 17.39
CA ILE A 492 19.32 15.34 17.30
C ILE A 492 20.56 15.21 18.19
N ASN A 493 21.44 16.20 18.19
CA ASN A 493 22.71 16.19 18.92
C ASN A 493 22.55 16.47 20.42
N ALA A 494 21.43 17.06 20.85
CA ALA A 494 21.06 17.20 22.26
C ALA A 494 20.59 15.87 22.90
N LEU A 495 20.21 14.86 22.10
CA LEU A 495 19.87 13.54 22.60
C LEU A 495 21.14 12.78 23.05
N ASP A 496 21.03 12.03 24.14
CA ASP A 496 22.11 11.19 24.62
C ASP A 496 22.40 10.04 23.63
N GLY A 497 23.67 9.64 23.51
CA GLY A 497 24.15 8.63 22.57
C GLY A 497 24.01 8.94 21.07
N ARG A 498 23.21 9.94 20.66
CA ARG A 498 22.99 10.31 19.24
C ARG A 498 23.88 11.49 18.85
N LYS A 499 24.59 11.42 17.72
CA LYS A 499 25.28 12.56 17.09
C LYS A 499 25.23 12.45 15.56
N ALA A 500 24.99 13.56 14.88
CA ALA A 500 24.81 13.66 13.43
C ALA A 500 25.41 14.96 12.87
N TYR A 501 25.63 14.93 11.55
CA TYR A 501 25.91 16.09 10.70
C TYR A 501 24.85 16.15 9.60
N ALA A 502 24.58 17.36 9.09
CA ALA A 502 23.87 17.54 7.84
C ALA A 502 24.90 17.45 6.70
N THR A 503 24.70 16.56 5.73
CA THR A 503 25.78 16.18 4.79
C THR A 503 25.55 16.63 3.35
N ARG A 504 26.63 16.91 2.62
CA ARG A 504 26.63 16.94 1.14
C ARG A 504 27.66 15.97 0.61
N THR A 505 27.37 15.28 -0.49
CA THR A 505 28.34 14.42 -1.17
C THR A 505 28.44 14.79 -2.63
N ILE A 506 29.64 15.12 -3.10
CA ILE A 506 29.93 15.40 -4.50
C ILE A 506 30.46 14.13 -5.17
N PHE A 507 29.93 13.83 -6.36
CA PHE A 507 30.35 12.72 -7.21
C PHE A 507 30.83 13.23 -8.58
N PHE A 508 31.81 12.54 -9.16
CA PHE A 508 32.27 12.73 -10.53
C PHE A 508 31.91 11.51 -11.37
N LEU A 509 31.29 11.74 -12.54
CA LEU A 509 31.00 10.73 -13.54
C LEU A 509 32.26 10.44 -14.35
N THR A 510 32.86 9.26 -14.11
CA THR A 510 34.10 8.85 -14.76
C THR A 510 33.89 8.56 -16.26
N PRO A 511 34.96 8.55 -17.08
CA PRO A 511 34.90 8.08 -18.47
C PRO A 511 34.41 6.63 -18.64
N LEU A 512 34.41 5.83 -17.57
CA LEU A 512 33.89 4.45 -17.56
C LEU A 512 32.36 4.40 -17.28
N GLY A 513 31.69 5.55 -17.15
CA GLY A 513 30.26 5.63 -16.86
C GLY A 513 29.88 5.36 -15.41
N THR A 514 30.86 5.28 -14.50
CA THR A 514 30.63 5.06 -13.06
C THR A 514 30.67 6.37 -12.26
N LEU A 515 29.92 6.45 -11.17
CA LEU A 515 30.03 7.56 -10.22
C LEU A 515 31.12 7.27 -9.19
N LYS A 516 32.06 8.20 -9.05
CA LYS A 516 33.10 8.21 -8.02
C LYS A 516 32.78 9.32 -7.01
N PRO A 517 32.64 9.04 -5.70
CA PRO A 517 32.58 10.10 -4.69
C PRO A 517 33.93 10.85 -4.62
N ILE A 518 33.88 12.18 -4.53
CA ILE A 518 35.09 13.04 -4.62
C ILE A 518 35.20 14.08 -3.51
N ALA A 519 34.12 14.39 -2.78
CA ALA A 519 34.17 15.15 -1.53
C ALA A 519 32.90 14.92 -0.71
N ILE A 520 33.01 15.03 0.62
CA ILE A 520 31.89 15.08 1.56
C ILE A 520 32.03 16.34 2.41
N GLU A 521 30.96 17.14 2.49
CA GLU A 521 30.80 18.19 3.50
C GLU A 521 30.01 17.62 4.68
N LEU A 522 30.52 17.85 5.90
CA LEU A 522 29.87 17.57 7.17
C LEU A 522 29.57 18.90 7.86
N SER A 523 28.28 19.26 7.97
CA SER A 523 27.84 20.53 8.56
C SER A 523 27.12 20.34 9.90
N LEU A 524 27.39 21.28 10.79
CA LEU A 524 26.68 21.58 12.03
C LEU A 524 26.11 23.01 11.94
N PRO A 525 25.06 23.36 12.69
CA PRO A 525 24.58 24.73 12.78
C PRO A 525 25.61 25.67 13.46
N PRO A 526 25.54 26.99 13.22
CA PRO A 526 26.50 27.95 13.75
C PRO A 526 26.34 28.16 15.25
N THR A 527 27.24 27.57 16.04
CA THR A 527 27.26 27.66 17.52
C THR A 527 28.02 28.89 18.07
N GLY A 528 28.37 29.85 17.20
CA GLY A 528 29.02 31.12 17.56
C GLY A 528 30.09 31.56 16.54
N PRO A 529 30.58 32.82 16.62
CA PRO A 529 31.43 33.42 15.57
C PRO A 529 32.77 32.73 15.29
N SER A 530 33.26 31.92 16.24
CA SER A 530 34.55 31.20 16.16
C SER A 530 34.40 29.69 15.96
N SER A 531 33.17 29.17 15.87
CA SER A 531 32.91 27.73 15.76
C SER A 531 33.12 27.22 14.34
N ARG A 532 33.87 26.12 14.17
CA ARG A 532 34.03 25.43 12.88
C ARG A 532 32.79 24.57 12.59
N SER A 533 31.74 25.23 12.10
CA SER A 533 30.45 24.63 11.75
C SER A 533 30.51 23.65 10.57
N LYS A 534 31.40 23.87 9.59
CA LYS A 534 31.51 23.05 8.37
C LYS A 534 32.89 22.39 8.27
N ARG A 535 32.94 21.10 7.89
CA ARG A 535 34.18 20.34 7.64
C ARG A 535 34.09 19.60 6.30
N ILE A 536 35.10 19.76 5.45
CA ILE A 536 35.26 18.96 4.24
C ILE A 536 36.12 17.72 4.54
N VAL A 537 35.76 16.59 3.92
CA VAL A 537 36.55 15.36 3.86
C VAL A 537 36.62 14.93 2.40
N THR A 538 37.81 14.55 1.93
CA THR A 538 38.09 14.12 0.55
C THR A 538 38.49 12.63 0.53
N PRO A 539 38.51 11.97 -0.64
CA PRO A 539 39.13 10.66 -0.80
C PRO A 539 40.55 10.62 -0.23
N PRO A 540 40.98 9.47 0.33
CA PRO A 540 42.15 9.42 1.20
C PRO A 540 43.49 9.36 0.45
N ALA A 541 44.52 9.86 1.13
CA ALA A 541 45.93 9.76 0.70
C ALA A 541 46.76 8.82 1.59
N ASP A 542 46.25 8.47 2.78
CA ASP A 542 46.92 7.65 3.78
C ASP A 542 45.91 6.82 4.62
N ALA A 543 46.42 6.04 5.58
CA ALA A 543 45.58 5.18 6.43
C ALA A 543 44.64 5.97 7.37
N THR A 544 45.04 7.17 7.83
CA THR A 544 44.27 7.99 8.78
C THR A 544 43.11 8.69 8.07
N SER A 545 43.39 9.32 6.94
CA SER A 545 42.41 9.90 6.02
C SER A 545 41.43 8.84 5.50
N ASN A 546 41.86 7.59 5.27
CA ASN A 546 40.95 6.51 4.88
C ASN A 546 39.87 6.28 5.96
N TRP A 547 40.24 6.17 7.24
CA TRP A 547 39.23 5.99 8.30
C TRP A 547 38.34 7.22 8.49
N LEU A 548 38.87 8.44 8.34
CA LEU A 548 38.07 9.66 8.32
C LEU A 548 37.07 9.70 7.15
N TRP A 549 37.46 9.21 5.97
CA TRP A 549 36.61 9.09 4.79
C TRP A 549 35.51 8.03 4.97
N GLN A 550 35.82 6.87 5.53
CA GLN A 550 34.81 5.86 5.85
C GLN A 550 33.79 6.39 6.88
N LEU A 551 34.24 7.12 7.92
CA LEU A 551 33.35 7.78 8.88
C LEU A 551 32.47 8.88 8.23
N ALA A 552 33.02 9.67 7.32
CA ALA A 552 32.26 10.66 6.56
C ALA A 552 31.16 9.99 5.72
N LYS A 553 31.49 8.90 4.99
CA LYS A 553 30.50 8.07 4.27
C LYS A 553 29.47 7.46 5.22
N SER A 554 29.84 7.04 6.43
CA SER A 554 28.88 6.55 7.43
C SER A 554 27.85 7.59 7.85
N HIS A 555 28.25 8.87 8.01
CA HIS A 555 27.29 9.96 8.25
C HIS A 555 26.36 10.22 7.04
N VAL A 556 26.89 10.16 5.82
CA VAL A 556 26.06 10.25 4.60
C VAL A 556 25.06 9.10 4.52
N CYS A 557 25.48 7.87 4.78
CA CYS A 557 24.59 6.70 4.83
C CYS A 557 23.53 6.82 5.94
N SER A 558 23.84 7.48 7.06
CA SER A 558 22.87 7.76 8.13
C SER A 558 21.83 8.80 7.71
N ASN A 559 22.24 9.88 7.02
CA ASN A 559 21.33 10.83 6.40
C ASN A 559 20.45 10.16 5.32
N ASP A 560 21.06 9.35 4.45
CA ASP A 560 20.37 8.61 3.38
C ASP A 560 19.33 7.66 3.94
N ALA A 561 19.67 6.89 4.98
CA ALA A 561 18.75 5.93 5.61
C ALA A 561 17.52 6.62 6.23
N GLY A 562 17.69 7.81 6.84
CA GLY A 562 16.59 8.59 7.38
C GLY A 562 15.67 9.14 6.29
N VAL A 563 16.23 9.79 5.26
CA VAL A 563 15.46 10.29 4.10
C VAL A 563 14.81 9.14 3.32
N HIS A 564 15.49 8.01 3.17
CA HIS A 564 14.92 6.80 2.60
C HIS A 564 13.66 6.39 3.39
N GLN A 565 13.78 6.10 4.69
CA GLN A 565 12.68 5.51 5.45
C GLN A 565 11.53 6.50 5.66
N LEU A 566 11.82 7.74 6.07
CA LEU A 566 10.78 8.70 6.45
C LEU A 566 10.19 9.45 5.26
N VAL A 567 11.00 9.83 4.26
CA VAL A 567 10.57 10.70 3.15
C VAL A 567 10.24 9.90 1.90
N ASN A 568 11.18 9.12 1.37
CA ASN A 568 11.01 8.45 0.06
C ASN A 568 10.18 7.17 0.13
N HIS A 569 10.27 6.43 1.24
CA HIS A 569 9.50 5.23 1.50
C HIS A 569 8.18 5.58 2.22
N TRP A 570 8.23 6.05 3.48
CA TRP A 570 7.01 6.29 4.24
C TRP A 570 6.16 7.45 3.69
N LEU A 571 6.69 8.67 3.61
CA LEU A 571 5.86 9.82 3.19
C LEU A 571 5.42 9.69 1.73
N ARG A 572 6.36 9.53 0.80
CA ARG A 572 6.11 9.57 -0.66
C ARG A 572 5.41 8.34 -1.24
N THR A 573 5.35 7.20 -0.56
CA THR A 573 4.49 6.07 -0.98
C THR A 573 3.37 5.81 0.04
N HIS A 574 3.70 5.32 1.25
CA HIS A 574 2.70 4.86 2.21
C HIS A 574 1.69 5.94 2.63
N ALA A 575 2.16 7.05 3.21
CA ALA A 575 1.28 8.11 3.70
C ALA A 575 0.62 8.90 2.57
N SER A 576 1.32 9.11 1.44
CA SER A 576 0.75 9.77 0.27
C SER A 576 -0.32 8.95 -0.44
N LEU A 577 -0.29 7.61 -0.40
CA LEU A 577 -1.25 6.76 -1.11
C LEU A 577 -2.59 6.60 -0.34
N GLU A 578 -2.56 6.54 1.00
CA GLU A 578 -3.75 6.33 1.86
C GLU A 578 -4.89 7.34 1.58
N PRO A 579 -4.66 8.66 1.38
CA PRO A 579 -5.70 9.61 0.94
C PRO A 579 -6.37 9.25 -0.39
N PHE A 580 -5.65 8.72 -1.37
CA PHE A 580 -6.23 8.37 -2.68
C PHE A 580 -7.12 7.13 -2.59
N ILE A 581 -6.79 6.17 -1.72
CA ILE A 581 -7.62 4.99 -1.43
C ILE A 581 -8.92 5.44 -0.76
N LEU A 582 -8.81 6.22 0.32
CA LEU A 582 -9.95 6.80 1.02
C LEU A 582 -10.84 7.60 0.05
N ALA A 583 -10.26 8.43 -0.82
CA ALA A 583 -11.02 9.20 -1.82
C ALA A 583 -11.69 8.29 -2.87
N ALA A 584 -11.00 7.26 -3.37
CA ALA A 584 -11.52 6.36 -4.38
C ALA A 584 -12.74 5.58 -3.86
N HIS A 585 -12.65 4.94 -2.70
CA HIS A 585 -13.77 4.18 -2.13
C HIS A 585 -14.94 5.11 -1.75
N ARG A 586 -14.67 6.33 -1.24
CA ARG A 586 -15.72 7.30 -0.87
C ARG A 586 -16.47 7.93 -2.04
N GLN A 587 -15.92 7.93 -3.26
CA GLN A 587 -16.49 8.68 -4.39
C GLN A 587 -16.70 7.86 -5.67
N LEU A 588 -15.95 6.78 -5.88
CA LEU A 588 -16.03 5.92 -7.05
C LEU A 588 -16.67 4.59 -6.67
N SER A 589 -17.88 4.33 -7.14
CA SER A 589 -18.54 3.03 -6.97
C SER A 589 -17.71 1.89 -7.57
N ALA A 590 -17.85 0.66 -7.08
CA ALA A 590 -17.25 -0.54 -7.67
C ALA A 590 -17.62 -0.78 -9.17
N MET A 591 -18.65 -0.10 -9.70
CA MET A 591 -18.96 -0.06 -11.14
C MET A 591 -18.11 0.96 -11.92
N HIS A 592 -17.48 1.95 -11.29
CA HIS A 592 -16.78 3.02 -11.98
C HIS A 592 -15.49 2.49 -12.65
N PRO A 593 -15.23 2.77 -13.94
CA PRO A 593 -14.07 2.21 -14.64
C PRO A 593 -12.74 2.58 -13.99
N ILE A 594 -12.59 3.82 -13.49
CA ILE A 594 -11.39 4.25 -12.75
C ILE A 594 -11.26 3.55 -11.38
N PHE A 595 -12.35 3.14 -10.73
CA PHE A 595 -12.24 2.33 -9.51
C PHE A 595 -11.67 0.95 -9.86
N LYS A 596 -12.25 0.27 -10.85
CA LYS A 596 -11.79 -1.06 -11.32
C LYS A 596 -10.32 -1.05 -11.81
N LEU A 597 -9.84 0.10 -12.32
CA LEU A 597 -8.45 0.30 -12.71
C LEU A 597 -7.50 0.48 -11.51
N LEU A 598 -7.93 1.19 -10.47
CA LEU A 598 -7.08 1.56 -9.32
C LEU A 598 -7.07 0.50 -8.20
N ASP A 599 -8.20 -0.17 -7.96
CA ASP A 599 -8.42 -1.16 -6.88
C ASP A 599 -7.26 -2.18 -6.70
N PRO A 600 -6.70 -2.82 -7.76
CA PRO A 600 -5.56 -3.73 -7.62
C PRO A 600 -4.28 -3.10 -7.06
N HIS A 601 -4.12 -1.77 -7.17
CA HIS A 601 -2.99 -1.00 -6.68
C HIS A 601 -3.19 -0.44 -5.26
N MET A 602 -4.42 -0.53 -4.71
CA MET A 602 -4.76 -0.04 -3.37
C MET A 602 -4.55 -1.10 -2.29
N ARG A 603 -4.83 -2.36 -2.65
CA ARG A 603 -4.78 -3.58 -1.83
C ARG A 603 -3.68 -3.55 -0.74
N TYR A 604 -4.08 -3.77 0.51
CA TYR A 604 -3.22 -3.91 1.69
C TYR A 604 -2.52 -2.64 2.18
N THR A 605 -2.64 -1.49 1.50
CA THR A 605 -1.97 -0.24 1.93
C THR A 605 -2.53 0.27 3.26
N MET A 606 -3.84 0.21 3.47
CA MET A 606 -4.45 0.73 4.70
C MET A 606 -4.04 -0.09 5.94
N GLU A 607 -4.06 -1.43 5.85
CA GLU A 607 -3.64 -2.33 6.94
C GLU A 607 -2.15 -2.16 7.27
N ILE A 608 -1.24 -2.10 6.28
CA ILE A 608 0.20 -1.88 6.58
C ILE A 608 0.44 -0.51 7.22
N ASN A 609 -0.29 0.53 6.81
CA ASN A 609 -0.18 1.85 7.39
C ASN A 609 -0.72 1.90 8.83
N ALA A 610 -1.85 1.25 9.11
CA ALA A 610 -2.38 1.13 10.48
C ALA A 610 -1.39 0.39 11.39
N LEU A 611 -0.84 -0.74 10.93
CA LEU A 611 0.19 -1.50 11.66
C LEU A 611 1.49 -0.70 11.87
N ALA A 612 1.81 0.21 10.96
CA ALA A 612 2.93 1.15 11.08
C ALA A 612 2.65 2.25 12.13
N ARG A 613 1.47 2.90 12.11
CA ARG A 613 1.05 3.83 13.17
C ARG A 613 0.99 3.15 14.53
N GLN A 614 0.62 1.87 14.56
CA GLN A 614 0.56 1.08 15.79
C GLN A 614 1.94 0.76 16.39
N SER A 615 2.97 0.44 15.60
CA SER A 615 4.21 -0.12 16.15
C SER A 615 5.54 0.18 15.43
N LEU A 616 5.50 0.97 14.35
CA LEU A 616 6.69 1.41 13.62
C LEU A 616 6.99 2.89 13.88
N LEU A 617 5.94 3.72 13.93
CA LEU A 617 5.98 5.19 13.92
C LEU A 617 5.28 5.83 15.13
N SER A 618 4.82 5.02 16.08
CA SER A 618 4.35 5.48 17.38
C SER A 618 5.49 6.10 18.19
N GLY A 619 5.15 6.82 19.26
CA GLY A 619 6.09 7.03 20.35
C GLY A 619 6.66 5.69 20.83
N ASP A 620 7.98 5.62 20.98
CA ASP A 620 8.76 4.40 21.28
C ASP A 620 8.54 3.26 20.26
N GLY A 621 8.13 3.62 19.03
CA GLY A 621 8.04 2.72 17.89
C GLY A 621 9.41 2.37 17.30
N VAL A 622 9.44 1.32 16.48
CA VAL A 622 10.67 0.71 15.93
C VAL A 622 11.58 1.67 15.13
N ILE A 623 11.09 2.83 14.67
CA ILE A 623 11.89 3.87 13.97
C ILE A 623 12.48 4.92 14.94
N GLU A 624 11.95 5.07 16.14
CA GLU A 624 12.41 6.06 17.13
C GLU A 624 13.50 5.49 18.08
N SER A 625 13.45 4.17 18.32
CA SER A 625 14.43 3.38 19.11
C SER A 625 15.70 3.02 18.33
#